data_AF-A0A6B3US80-F1
#
_entry.id   AF-A0A6B3US80-F1
#
_cell.length_a   1.000
_cell.length_b   1.000
_cell.length_c   1.000
_cell.angle_alpha   90.00
_cell.angle_beta   90.00
_cell.angle_gamma   90.00
#
_symmetry.space_group_name_H-M   'P 1'
#
loop_
_entity.id
_entity.type
_entity.pdbx_description
1 polymer ?
#
loop_
_entity_poly.entity_id
_entity_poly.type
_entity_poly.pdbx_seq_one_letter_code
_entity_poly.pdbx_strand_id
1 'polypeptide(L)' 'MPVAEPSIQHVLYGSPPLELADPGAAVQVSPLAPGAARLEDVADGSLDAATLLAPPGTAERRYALAHALRALKPGGRLTA' A
#
# COMPACT_ATOMS: atom_id res chain seq x y z
N MET A 1 7.60 -4.84 29.16
CA MET A 1 8.05 -4.09 27.97
C MET A 1 6.88 -4.07 26.99
N PRO A 2 6.42 -2.92 26.51
CA PRO A 2 5.48 -2.92 25.40
C PRO A 2 6.25 -3.39 24.16
N VAL A 3 5.76 -4.45 23.52
CA VAL A 3 6.25 -4.87 22.20
C VAL A 3 5.75 -3.81 21.24
N ALA A 4 6.65 -3.13 20.52
CA ALA A 4 6.23 -2.17 19.50
C ALA A 4 5.30 -2.90 18.52
N GLU A 5 4.10 -2.37 18.30
CA GLU A 5 3.23 -2.85 17.23
C GLU A 5 4.03 -2.76 15.92
N PRO A 6 3.95 -3.79 15.04
CA PRO A 6 4.69 -3.76 13.80
C PRO A 6 4.28 -2.51 13.02
N SER A 7 5.19 -1.55 12.92
CA SER A 7 4.98 -0.38 12.10
C SER A 7 4.86 -0.87 10.66
N ILE A 8 3.68 -0.68 10.07
CA ILE A 8 3.49 -0.96 8.65
C ILE A 8 4.36 0.05 7.91
N GLN A 9 5.53 -0.40 7.47
CA GLN A 9 6.46 0.47 6.73
C GLN A 9 6.10 0.52 5.23
N HIS A 10 5.45 -0.54 4.72
CA HIS A 10 5.18 -0.70 3.29
C HIS A 10 3.90 -1.48 3.04
N VAL A 11 3.08 -0.99 2.12
CA VAL A 11 1.88 -1.69 1.61
C VAL A 11 2.01 -2.09 0.15
N LEU A 12 1.35 -3.20 -0.20
CA LEU A 12 1.21 -3.72 -1.55
C LEU A 12 -0.26 -3.75 -1.95
N TYR A 13 -0.61 -3.05 -3.03
CA TYR A 13 -1.93 -3.16 -3.64
C TYR A 13 -1.83 -4.01 -4.92
N GLY A 14 -2.39 -5.21 -4.87
CA GLY A 14 -2.47 -6.13 -6.01
C GLY A 14 -1.33 -7.13 -6.01
N SER A 15 -0.99 -7.65 -7.18
CA SER A 15 0.05 -8.67 -7.36
C SER A 15 0.89 -8.36 -8.62
N PRO A 16 1.71 -7.29 -8.60
CA PRO A 16 2.59 -6.98 -9.71
C PRO A 16 3.59 -8.13 -9.93
N PRO A 17 3.98 -8.42 -11.19
CA PRO A 17 5.11 -9.31 -11.45
C PRO A 17 6.37 -8.78 -10.76
N LEU A 18 7.17 -9.66 -10.13
CA LEU A 18 8.39 -9.27 -9.40
C LEU A 18 9.42 -8.54 -10.28
N GLU A 19 9.44 -8.86 -11.58
CA GLU A 19 10.29 -8.19 -12.58
C GLU A 19 9.90 -6.72 -12.79
N LEU A 20 8.64 -6.36 -12.52
CA LEU A 20 8.12 -5.01 -12.66
C LEU A 20 8.30 -4.21 -11.37
N ALA A 21 7.99 -4.81 -10.22
CA ALA A 21 8.16 -4.20 -8.92
C ALA A 21 8.33 -5.28 -7.84
N ASP A 22 9.43 -5.20 -7.09
CA ASP A 22 9.63 -5.99 -5.87
C ASP A 22 9.14 -5.18 -4.65
N PRO A 23 8.04 -5.59 -4.00
CA PRO A 23 7.51 -4.90 -2.84
C PRO A 23 8.22 -5.30 -1.53
N GLY A 24 9.17 -6.25 -1.53
CA GLY A 24 9.82 -6.73 -0.31
C GLY A 24 8.80 -7.21 0.74
N ALA A 25 9.02 -6.85 2.00
CA ALA A 25 8.12 -7.17 3.11
C ALA A 25 6.98 -6.14 3.21
N ALA A 26 6.00 -6.23 2.30
CA ALA A 26 4.84 -5.34 2.27
C ALA A 26 3.56 -6.02 2.78
N VAL A 27 2.69 -5.24 3.42
CA VAL A 27 1.35 -5.67 3.83
C VAL A 27 0.41 -5.60 2.64
N GLN A 28 -0.26 -6.71 2.33
CA GLN A 28 -1.26 -6.76 1.26
C GLN A 28 -2.52 -5.98 1.65
N VAL A 29 -2.94 -5.06 0.78
CA VAL A 29 -4.11 -4.19 0.97
C VAL A 29 -5.10 -4.20 -0.20
N SER A 30 -4.92 -5.10 -1.17
CA SER A 30 -5.86 -5.23 -2.29
C SER A 30 -7.18 -5.85 -1.83
N PRO A 31 -8.33 -5.29 -2.24
CA PRO A 31 -9.63 -5.91 -1.99
C PRO A 31 -9.80 -7.25 -2.74
N LEU A 32 -8.94 -7.52 -3.73
CA LEU A 32 -8.94 -8.78 -4.49
C LEU A 32 -8.15 -9.89 -3.80
N ALA A 33 -7.36 -9.57 -2.78
CA ALA A 33 -6.58 -10.54 -2.03
C ALA A 33 -7.37 -11.01 -0.78
N PRO A 34 -7.59 -12.32 -0.61
CA PRO A 34 -8.28 -12.85 0.56
C PRO A 34 -7.59 -12.46 1.87
N GLY A 35 -8.35 -11.92 2.82
CA GLY A 35 -7.84 -11.55 4.15
C GLY A 35 -6.92 -10.33 4.17
N ALA A 36 -6.81 -9.58 3.08
CA ALA A 36 -6.02 -8.36 3.02
C ALA A 36 -6.57 -7.29 3.98
N ALA A 37 -5.67 -6.46 4.50
CA ALA A 37 -6.06 -5.24 5.20
C ALA A 37 -6.72 -4.25 4.23
N ARG A 38 -7.47 -3.29 4.76
CA ARG A 38 -8.09 -2.25 3.93
C ARG A 38 -7.14 -1.08 3.80
N LEU A 39 -6.89 -0.62 2.58
CA LEU A 39 -6.02 0.53 2.33
C LEU A 39 -6.55 1.80 3.01
N GLU A 40 -7.87 1.95 3.09
CA GLU A 40 -8.54 3.07 3.73
C GLU A 40 -8.48 3.06 5.27
N ASP A 41 -8.10 1.94 5.88
CA ASP A 41 -7.90 1.84 7.33
C ASP A 41 -6.46 2.16 7.74
N VAL A 42 -5.55 2.35 6.77
CA VAL A 42 -4.15 2.73 7.03
C VAL A 42 -4.09 4.19 7.48
N ALA A 43 -3.40 4.45 8.59
CA ALA A 43 -3.28 5.78 9.14
C ALA A 43 -2.54 6.74 8.18
N ASP A 44 -3.03 7.97 8.09
CA ASP A 44 -2.41 9.02 7.27
C ASP A 44 -0.96 9.28 7.72
N GLY A 45 -0.05 9.40 6.77
CA GLY A 45 1.38 9.68 7.03
C GLY A 45 2.15 8.57 7.77
N SER A 46 1.62 7.35 7.86
CA SER A 46 2.24 6.25 8.59
C SER A 46 3.20 5.38 7.77
N LEU A 47 3.11 5.43 6.43
CA LEU A 47 3.87 4.56 5.53
C LEU A 47 5.15 5.22 5.02
N ASP A 48 6.20 4.40 4.89
CA ASP A 48 7.45 4.76 4.23
C ASP A 48 7.42 4.49 2.73
N ALA A 49 6.68 3.45 2.31
CA ALA A 49 6.54 3.04 0.92
C ALA A 49 5.15 2.48 0.60
N ALA A 50 4.76 2.57 -0.67
CA ALA A 50 3.57 1.94 -1.23
C ALA A 50 3.87 1.45 -2.65
N THR A 51 3.57 0.17 -2.92
CA THR A 51 3.67 -0.44 -4.25
C THR A 51 2.28 -0.83 -4.71
N LEU A 52 1.82 -0.26 -5.82
CA LEU A 52 0.49 -0.47 -6.36
C LEU A 52 0.61 -1.07 -7.75
N LEU A 53 0.01 -2.22 -7.99
CA LEU A 53 -0.49 -2.53 -9.32
C LEU A 53 -1.82 -1.80 -9.47
N ALA A 54 -1.75 -0.54 -9.89
CA ALA A 54 -2.91 0.34 -9.92
C ALA A 54 -4.06 -0.26 -10.78
N PRO A 55 -5.32 -0.27 -10.29
CA PRO A 55 -6.45 -0.81 -11.03
C PRO A 55 -6.55 -0.26 -12.47
N PRO A 56 -7.08 -1.05 -13.42
CA PRO A 56 -7.29 -0.58 -14.80
C PRO A 56 -8.43 0.43 -14.90
N GLY A 57 -9.42 0.36 -14.01
CA GLY A 57 -10.55 1.29 -13.94
C GLY A 57 -10.12 2.67 -13.46
N THR A 58 -10.64 3.72 -14.09
CA THR A 58 -10.22 5.10 -13.80
C THR A 58 -10.63 5.56 -12.40
N ALA A 59 -11.84 5.20 -11.95
CA ALA A 59 -12.33 5.60 -10.63
C ALA A 59 -11.56 4.86 -9.52
N GLU A 60 -11.40 3.56 -9.69
CA GLU A 60 -10.71 2.64 -8.79
C GLU A 60 -9.22 3.01 -8.68
N ARG A 61 -8.58 3.35 -9.81
CA ARG A 61 -7.19 3.83 -9.84
C ARG A 61 -7.02 5.11 -9.03
N ARG A 62 -7.89 6.11 -9.23
CA ARG A 62 -7.81 7.37 -8.47
C ARG A 62 -8.06 7.14 -6.99
N TYR A 63 -9.02 6.28 -6.64
CA TYR A 63 -9.30 5.90 -5.27
C TYR A 63 -8.06 5.27 -4.60
N ALA A 64 -7.46 4.25 -5.21
CA ALA A 64 -6.29 3.56 -4.66
C ALA A 64 -5.07 4.49 -4.54
N LEU A 65 -4.79 5.29 -5.57
CA LEU A 65 -3.70 6.27 -5.55
C LEU A 65 -3.90 7.34 -4.48
N ALA A 66 -5.11 7.88 -4.35
CA ALA A 66 -5.40 8.91 -3.36
C ALA A 66 -5.21 8.39 -1.93
N HIS A 67 -5.71 7.19 -1.61
CA HIS A 67 -5.50 6.61 -0.29
C HIS A 67 -4.03 6.26 -0.01
N ALA A 68 -3.31 5.71 -1.00
CA ALA A 68 -1.87 5.43 -0.83
C ALA A 68 -1.07 6.71 -0.58
N LEU A 69 -1.35 7.80 -1.31
CA LEU A 69 -0.69 9.09 -1.10
C LEU A 69 -0.99 9.72 0.27
N ARG A 70 -2.20 9.53 0.80
CA ARG A 70 -2.56 9.98 2.16
C ARG A 70 -1.83 9.17 3.24
N ALA A 71 -1.70 7.87 3.04
CA ALA A 71 -1.03 6.98 3.97
C ALA A 71 0.50 7.19 3.99
N LEU A 72 1.10 7.63 2.87
CA LEU A 72 2.52 7.95 2.79
C LEU A 72 2.89 9.17 3.62
N LYS A 73 3.98 9.06 4.39
CA LYS A 73 4.63 10.23 4.99
C LYS A 73 5.20 11.15 3.91
N PRO A 74 5.41 12.46 4.18
CA PRO A 74 6.16 13.32 3.27
C PRO A 74 7.53 12.72 2.93
N GLY A 75 7.81 12.61 1.62
CA GLY A 75 9.04 11.97 1.12
C GLY A 75 8.99 10.43 1.05
N GLY A 76 7.86 9.81 1.40
CA GLY A 76 7.63 8.38 1.20
C GLY A 76 7.63 7.98 -0.28
N ARG A 77 7.91 6.70 -0.56
CA ARG A 77 8.07 6.19 -1.93
C ARG A 77 6.77 5.61 -2.48
N LEU A 78 6.41 6.01 -3.70
CA LEU A 78 5.32 5.39 -4.47
C LEU A 78 5.87 4.70 -5.72
N THR A 79 5.46 3.45 -5.97
CA THR A 79 5.62 2.73 -7.23
C THR A 79 4.22 2.31 -7.69
N ALA A 80 3.74 2.75 -8.86
CA ALA A 80 2.33 2.59 -9.27
C ALA A 80 2.11 2.48 -10.78
#